data_AF-A0A960KEK1-F1
#
_entry.id   AF-A0A960KEK1-F1
#
_cell.length_a   1.000
_cell.length_b   1.000
_cell.length_c   1.000
_cell.angle_alpha   90.00
_cell.angle_beta   90.00
_cell.angle_gamma   90.00
#
_symmetry.space_group_name_H-M   'P 1'
#
loop_
_entity.id
_entity.type
_entity.pdbx_description
1 polymer ?
#
loop_
_entity_poly.entity_id
_entity_poly.type
_entity_poly.pdbx_seq_one_letter_code
_entity_poly.pdbx_strand_id
1 'polypeptide(L)'
;HGDGDPVLEVPGYRYVFVGSATPRPSDTDVLLQLLPGSGSTTIPAVVAAPAPSIDDRSSDASPTVVARVRSSDDLAVRYSTIDDLDTFAGLAATVFTVADLGTAPVGHYGQADGATALLPAP
;
A
#
# COMPACT_ATOMS: atom_id res chain seq x y z
N HIS A 1 25.08 14.09 -4.83
CA HIS A 1 24.16 13.67 -3.78
C HIS A 1 24.50 14.48 -2.55
N GLY A 2 23.77 15.57 -2.34
CA GLY A 2 23.93 16.46 -1.19
C GLY A 2 22.98 16.04 -0.06
N ASP A 3 23.34 16.42 1.16
CA ASP A 3 22.79 15.98 2.45
C ASP A 3 21.36 16.51 2.76
N GLY A 4 20.51 16.63 1.73
CA GLY A 4 19.18 17.22 1.84
C GLY A 4 18.20 16.88 0.71
N ASP A 5 18.55 15.98 -0.22
CA ASP A 5 17.55 15.42 -1.13
C ASP A 5 16.62 14.49 -0.34
N PRO A 6 15.29 14.62 -0.45
CA PRO A 6 14.37 13.67 0.16
C PRO A 6 14.73 12.27 -0.37
N VAL A 7 15.12 11.38 0.56
CA VAL A 7 15.53 9.98 0.27
C VAL A 7 14.51 9.23 -0.60
N LEU A 8 13.26 9.68 -0.58
CA LEU A 8 12.14 9.06 -1.30
C LEU A 8 11.96 9.56 -2.73
N GLU A 9 12.74 10.55 -3.20
CA GLU A 9 12.59 11.15 -4.54
C GLU A 9 13.73 10.83 -5.51
N VAL A 10 14.41 9.69 -5.30
CA VAL A 10 15.47 9.26 -6.21
C VAL A 10 14.89 8.36 -7.32
N PRO A 11 15.11 8.69 -8.62
CA PRO A 11 14.74 7.82 -9.73
C PRO A 11 15.45 6.46 -9.66
N GLY A 12 14.81 5.40 -10.14
CA GLY A 12 15.37 4.05 -10.17
C GLY A 12 15.03 3.19 -8.95
N TYR A 13 14.32 3.74 -7.98
CA TYR A 13 13.76 3.01 -6.84
C TYR A 13 12.26 2.77 -7.03
N ARG A 14 11.77 1.72 -6.39
CA ARG A 14 10.36 1.38 -6.28
C ARG A 14 10.02 1.28 -4.81
N TYR A 15 8.90 1.88 -4.40
CA TYR A 15 8.56 2.03 -3.00
C TYR A 15 7.36 1.17 -2.64
N VAL A 16 7.49 0.50 -1.49
CA VAL A 16 6.38 -0.21 -0.83
C VAL A 16 6.24 0.37 0.57
N PHE A 17 5.08 0.93 0.85
CA PHE A 17 4.75 1.45 2.17
C PHE A 17 3.98 0.38 2.93
N VAL A 18 4.52 -0.05 4.06
CA VAL A 18 3.96 -1.16 4.85
C VAL A 18 3.36 -0.62 6.13
N GLY A 19 2.05 -0.77 6.28
CA GLY A 19 1.34 -0.48 7.52
C GLY A 19 1.39 -1.64 8.51
N SER A 20 0.93 -1.39 9.73
CA SER A 20 0.77 -2.43 10.75
C SER A 20 -0.50 -3.27 10.49
N ALA A 21 -0.47 -4.53 10.92
CA ALA A 21 -1.65 -5.39 11.03
C ALA A 21 -2.63 -4.90 12.12
N THR A 22 -2.10 -4.22 13.14
CA THR A 22 -2.83 -3.65 14.28
C THR A 22 -2.50 -2.17 14.45
N PRO A 23 -2.90 -1.33 13.49
CA PRO A 23 -2.52 0.08 13.53
C PRO A 23 -3.29 0.79 14.64
N ARG A 24 -2.61 1.73 15.31
CA ARG A 24 -3.33 2.81 15.99
C ARG A 24 -3.76 3.84 14.96
N PRO A 25 -4.84 4.62 15.19
CA PRO A 25 -5.28 5.63 14.23
C PRO A 25 -4.16 6.58 13.77
N SER A 26 -3.30 7.01 14.72
CA SER A 26 -2.17 7.88 14.44
C SER A 26 -1.10 7.26 13.53
N ASP A 27 -0.89 5.95 13.59
CA ASP A 27 0.14 5.27 12.80
C ASP A 27 -0.26 5.28 11.32
N THR A 28 -1.55 5.04 11.05
CA THR A 28 -2.12 5.11 9.70
C THR A 28 -2.06 6.53 9.15
N ASP A 29 -2.42 7.55 9.94
CA ASP A 29 -2.39 8.94 9.49
C ASP A 29 -0.97 9.42 9.17
N VAL A 30 0.04 9.02 9.95
CA VAL A 30 1.46 9.30 9.65
C VAL A 30 1.86 8.65 8.32
N LEU A 31 1.52 7.38 8.10
CA LEU A 31 1.90 6.70 6.85
C LEU A 31 1.23 7.34 5.63
N LEU A 32 -0.04 7.75 5.75
CA LEU A 32 -0.75 8.46 4.68
C LEU A 32 -0.09 9.80 4.34
N GLN A 33 0.46 10.53 5.32
CA GLN A 33 1.18 11.78 5.09
C GLN A 33 2.53 11.59 4.40
N LEU A 34 3.10 10.38 4.45
CA LEU A 34 4.35 10.02 3.77
C LEU A 34 4.13 9.53 2.33
N LEU A 35 2.88 9.29 1.93
CA LEU A 35 2.59 8.89 0.56
C LEU A 35 2.95 10.02 -0.42
N PRO A 36 3.60 9.72 -1.55
CA PRO A 36 3.96 10.73 -2.54
C PRO A 36 2.79 11.63 -2.96
N GLY A 37 3.02 12.95 -2.99
CA GLY A 37 2.00 13.92 -3.36
C GLY A 37 1.72 13.97 -4.87
N SER A 38 0.65 14.69 -5.25
CA SER A 38 0.21 14.95 -6.63
C SER A 38 1.08 15.97 -7.39
N GLY A 39 2.40 15.93 -7.19
CA GLY A 39 3.34 16.80 -7.89
C GLY A 39 3.62 16.35 -9.33
N SER A 40 4.40 17.14 -10.08
CA SER A 40 4.80 16.85 -11.47
C SER A 40 5.61 15.55 -11.63
N THR A 41 6.05 14.95 -10.54
CA THR A 41 6.82 13.70 -10.45
C THR A 41 6.17 12.81 -9.40
N THR A 42 4.94 12.35 -9.64
CA THR A 42 4.33 11.32 -8.78
C THR A 42 5.19 10.07 -8.82
N ILE A 43 5.76 9.72 -7.67
CA ILE A 43 6.56 8.52 -7.53
C ILE A 43 5.58 7.36 -7.34
N PRO A 44 5.52 6.42 -8.28
CA PRO A 44 4.58 5.33 -8.14
C PRO A 44 5.02 4.45 -6.96
N ALA A 45 4.05 4.05 -6.14
CA ALA A 45 4.27 3.29 -4.92
C ALA A 45 3.13 2.29 -4.69
N VAL A 46 3.42 1.27 -3.88
CA VAL A 46 2.46 0.25 -3.44
C VAL A 46 2.23 0.42 -1.94
N VAL A 47 0.99 0.25 -1.49
CA VAL A 47 0.63 0.26 -0.07
C VAL A 47 0.25 -1.15 0.36
N ALA A 48 0.87 -1.67 1.40
CA ALA A 48 0.63 -3.03 1.87
C ALA A 48 0.42 -3.08 3.39
N ALA A 49 -0.26 -4.11 3.87
CA ALA A 49 -0.36 -4.42 5.29
C ALA A 49 -0.29 -5.94 5.51
N PRO A 50 0.31 -6.41 6.62
CA PRO A 50 0.23 -7.81 7.02
C PRO A 50 -1.21 -8.18 7.45
N ALA A 51 -1.49 -9.48 7.47
CA ALA A 51 -2.76 -9.99 7.94
C ALA A 51 -2.94 -9.71 9.45
N PRO A 52 -4.13 -9.28 9.90
CA PRO A 52 -4.41 -9.21 11.33
C PRO A 52 -4.45 -10.62 11.95
N SER A 53 -3.86 -10.74 13.14
CA SER A 53 -4.00 -11.92 14.00
C SER A 53 -5.47 -12.24 14.21
N ILE A 54 -5.79 -13.51 14.47
CA ILE A 54 -7.18 -13.91 14.78
C ILE A 54 -7.74 -13.11 15.95
N ASP A 55 -6.91 -12.85 16.97
CA ASP A 55 -7.28 -12.08 18.17
C ASP A 55 -7.54 -10.59 17.87
N ASP A 56 -7.01 -10.08 16.77
CA ASP A 56 -7.08 -8.66 16.39
C ASP A 56 -8.23 -8.35 15.42
N ARG A 57 -8.97 -9.36 14.95
CA ARG A 57 -10.12 -9.20 14.04
C ARG A 57 -11.40 -8.74 14.73
N SER A 58 -11.28 -7.94 15.79
CA SER A 58 -12.42 -7.30 16.44
C SER A 58 -13.06 -6.27 15.51
N SER A 59 -14.38 -6.09 15.60
CA SER A 59 -15.10 -5.02 14.87
C SER A 59 -14.66 -3.61 15.28
N ASP A 60 -14.00 -3.47 16.43
CA ASP A 60 -13.48 -2.20 16.95
C ASP A 60 -12.03 -1.92 16.51
N ALA A 61 -11.42 -2.82 15.73
CA ALA A 61 -10.08 -2.62 15.21
C ALA A 61 -10.03 -1.38 14.30
N SER A 62 -8.98 -0.56 14.48
CA SER A 62 -8.77 0.59 13.60
C SER A 62 -8.49 0.13 12.18
N PRO A 63 -9.04 0.79 11.14
CA PRO A 63 -8.78 0.42 9.77
C PRO A 63 -7.30 0.44 9.41
N THR A 64 -6.85 -0.56 8.65
CA THR A 64 -5.50 -0.58 8.08
C THR A 64 -5.28 0.58 7.12
N VAL A 65 -4.02 0.89 6.86
CA VAL A 65 -3.69 1.90 5.84
C VAL A 65 -4.17 1.49 4.46
N VAL A 66 -4.18 0.18 4.16
CA VAL A 66 -4.78 -0.36 2.93
C VAL A 66 -6.27 -0.06 2.86
N ALA A 67 -7.02 -0.34 3.93
CA ALA A 67 -8.44 -0.02 3.99
C ALA A 67 -8.69 1.49 3.83
N ARG A 68 -7.86 2.34 4.45
CA ARG A 68 -7.96 3.81 4.32
C ARG A 68 -7.68 4.28 2.89
N VAL A 69 -6.66 3.74 2.22
CA VAL A 69 -6.35 4.04 0.82
C VAL A 69 -7.52 3.64 -0.09
N ARG A 70 -8.05 2.42 0.06
CA ARG A 70 -9.20 1.94 -0.74
C ARG A 70 -10.47 2.77 -0.52
N SER A 71 -10.68 3.27 0.70
CA SER A 71 -11.86 4.08 1.05
C SER A 71 -11.80 5.52 0.52
N SER A 72 -10.65 5.97 0.01
CA SER A 72 -10.47 7.32 -0.52
C SER A 72 -10.49 7.30 -2.04
N ASP A 73 -11.46 7.99 -2.64
CA ASP A 73 -11.61 8.10 -4.10
C ASP A 73 -10.31 8.57 -4.79
N ASP A 74 -9.56 9.45 -4.13
CA ASP A 74 -8.32 10.01 -4.65
C ASP A 74 -7.12 9.06 -4.50
N LEU A 75 -7.00 8.38 -3.36
CA LEU A 75 -5.86 7.48 -3.11
C LEU A 75 -6.04 6.14 -3.82
N ALA A 76 -7.27 5.63 -3.90
CA ALA A 76 -7.59 4.35 -4.53
C ALA A 76 -7.22 4.34 -6.03
N VAL A 77 -7.36 5.46 -6.72
CA VAL A 77 -6.98 5.56 -8.15
C VAL A 77 -5.48 5.76 -8.38
N ARG A 78 -4.71 6.05 -7.32
CA ARG A 78 -3.27 6.35 -7.41
C ARG A 78 -2.39 5.21 -6.90
N TYR A 79 -2.85 4.50 -5.88
CA TYR A 79 -2.03 3.52 -5.16
C TYR A 79 -2.61 2.13 -5.29
N SER A 80 -1.77 1.21 -5.76
CA SER A 80 -2.10 -0.20 -5.66
C SER A 80 -2.00 -0.63 -4.20
N THR A 81 -2.91 -1.48 -3.76
CA THR A 81 -2.95 -1.95 -2.37
C THR A 81 -2.85 -3.45 -2.27
N ILE A 82 -2.20 -3.95 -1.22
CA ILE A 82 -1.99 -5.38 -1.00
C ILE A 82 -2.32 -5.76 0.44
N ASP A 83 -3.21 -6.72 0.62
CA ASP A 83 -3.50 -7.32 1.93
C ASP A 83 -2.53 -8.46 2.23
N ASP A 84 -2.51 -8.86 3.50
CA ASP A 84 -1.92 -10.12 3.95
C ASP A 84 -0.47 -10.33 3.47
N LEU A 85 0.36 -9.28 3.59
CA LEU A 85 1.75 -9.23 3.11
C LEU A 85 2.65 -10.37 3.65
N ASP A 86 2.27 -10.97 4.77
CA ASP A 86 2.92 -12.11 5.42
C ASP A 86 2.53 -13.47 4.82
N THR A 87 1.57 -13.50 3.89
CA THR A 87 1.15 -14.71 3.18
C THR A 87 1.85 -14.84 1.83
N PHE A 88 1.86 -16.07 1.27
CA PHE A 88 2.39 -16.30 -0.07
C PHE A 88 1.68 -15.44 -1.14
N ALA A 89 0.36 -15.32 -1.05
CA ALA A 89 -0.41 -14.54 -2.00
C ALA A 89 -0.08 -13.04 -1.91
N GLY A 90 0.02 -12.49 -0.69
CA GLY A 90 0.42 -11.10 -0.49
C GLY A 90 1.84 -10.80 -0.98
N LEU A 91 2.80 -11.70 -0.72
CA LEU A 91 4.16 -11.58 -1.23
C LEU A 91 4.21 -11.66 -2.77
N ALA A 92 3.50 -12.62 -3.37
CA ALA A 92 3.44 -12.77 -4.81
C ALA A 92 2.81 -11.54 -5.48
N ALA A 93 1.67 -11.07 -4.97
CA ALA A 93 1.05 -9.82 -5.42
C ALA A 93 2.04 -8.67 -5.35
N THR A 94 2.79 -8.56 -4.25
CA THR A 94 3.78 -7.48 -4.06
C THR A 94 4.85 -7.51 -5.12
N VAL A 95 5.42 -8.69 -5.41
CA VAL A 95 6.45 -8.84 -6.44
C VAL A 95 5.92 -8.43 -7.82
N PHE A 96 4.74 -8.91 -8.22
CA PHE A 96 4.15 -8.57 -9.52
C PHE A 96 3.80 -7.08 -9.62
N THR A 97 3.12 -6.52 -8.62
CA THR A 97 2.74 -5.10 -8.62
C THR A 97 3.95 -4.18 -8.60
N VAL A 98 5.02 -4.54 -7.88
CA VAL A 98 6.28 -3.78 -7.89
C VAL A 98 6.99 -3.93 -9.24
N ALA A 99 7.00 -5.11 -9.85
CA ALA A 99 7.63 -5.31 -11.16
C ALA A 99 7.02 -4.39 -12.24
N ASP A 100 5.70 -4.28 -12.25
CA ASP A 100 4.92 -3.50 -13.23
C ASP A 100 4.55 -2.09 -12.75
N LEU A 101 5.22 -1.61 -11.71
CA LEU A 101 4.92 -0.33 -11.08
C LEU A 101 5.12 0.83 -12.06
N GLY A 102 4.04 1.59 -12.31
CA GLY A 102 4.01 2.70 -13.26
C GLY A 102 3.71 2.31 -14.71
N THR A 103 3.60 1.01 -15.02
CA THR A 103 3.23 0.51 -16.35
C THR A 103 1.88 -0.19 -16.36
N ALA A 104 1.51 -0.87 -15.27
CA ALA A 104 0.20 -1.48 -15.10
C ALA A 104 -0.82 -0.51 -14.47
N PRO A 105 -2.13 -0.69 -14.71
CA PRO A 105 -3.18 0.00 -13.98
C PRO A 105 -3.09 -0.25 -12.47
N VAL A 106 -3.54 0.72 -11.68
CA VAL A 106 -3.67 0.56 -10.23
C VAL A 106 -4.66 -0.56 -9.90
N GLY A 107 -4.30 -1.41 -8.92
CA GLY A 107 -5.11 -2.54 -8.48
C GLY A 107 -5.08 -2.78 -6.98
N HIS A 108 -6.12 -3.43 -6.48
CA HIS A 108 -6.31 -3.72 -5.05
C HIS A 108 -6.37 -5.23 -4.85
N TYR A 109 -5.32 -5.80 -4.26
CA TYR A 109 -5.11 -7.23 -4.20
C TYR A 109 -5.21 -7.77 -2.78
N GLY A 110 -5.84 -8.94 -2.62
CA GLY A 110 -5.99 -9.60 -1.33
C GLY A 110 -7.39 -10.16 -1.09
N GLN A 111 -7.75 -10.29 0.19
CA GLN A 111 -9.01 -10.89 0.62
C GLN A 111 -9.90 -9.94 1.43
N ALA A 112 -9.40 -8.76 1.81
CA ALA A 112 -10.18 -7.80 2.57
C ALA A 112 -11.13 -7.01 1.65
N ASP A 113 -12.09 -6.33 2.26
CA ASP A 113 -13.06 -5.49 1.55
C ASP A 113 -12.35 -4.50 0.60
N GLY A 114 -12.95 -4.32 -0.57
CA GLY A 114 -12.40 -3.47 -1.63
C GLY A 114 -11.26 -4.11 -2.44
N ALA A 115 -10.82 -5.32 -2.14
CA ALA A 115 -9.94 -6.08 -3.04
C ALA A 115 -10.71 -6.48 -4.32
N THR A 116 -10.07 -6.33 -5.48
CA THR A 116 -10.66 -6.64 -6.79
C THR A 116 -10.19 -8.00 -7.34
N ALA A 117 -9.04 -8.51 -6.86
CA ALA A 117 -8.51 -9.82 -7.18
C ALA A 117 -7.56 -10.30 -6.08
N LEU A 118 -7.21 -11.60 -6.07
CA LEU A 118 -6.19 -12.11 -5.14
C LEU A 118 -4.77 -11.73 -5.60
N LEU A 119 -4.53 -11.74 -6.91
CA LEU A 119 -3.23 -11.46 -7.54
C LEU A 119 -3.44 -10.56 -8.76
N PRO A 120 -2.40 -9.81 -9.17
CA PRO A 120 -2.37 -9.16 -10.48
C PRO A 120 -2.56 -10.15 -11.62
N ALA A 121 -3.14 -9.71 -12.72
CA ALA A 121 -3.15 -10.49 -13.96
C ALA A 121 -1.71 -10.61 -14.50
N PRO A 122 -1.35 -11.76 -15.10
CA PRO A 122 -0.04 -11.97 -15.71
C PRO A 122 0.18 -11.14 -16.98
#